data_AF-A0A953LN39-F1
#
_entry.id   AF-A0A953LN39-F1
#
_cell.length_a   1.000
_cell.length_b   1.000
_cell.length_c   1.000
_cell.angle_alpha   90.00
_cell.angle_beta   90.00
_cell.angle_gamma   90.00
#
_symmetry.space_group_name_H-M   'P 1'
#
loop_
_entity.id
_entity.type
_entity.pdbx_description
1 polymer ?
#
loop_
_entity_poly.entity_id
_entity_poly.type
_entity_poly.pdbx_seq_one_letter_code
_entity_poly.pdbx_strand_id
1 'polypeptide(L)'
;MRLNVAAGGHEIDFPDGTTHRFAFNTETLETYDTRLVEIHDSFKTGSIWNNRVAIGYTSDGQGPIWEVSDSHGRVQRVYFRYLAYDAAVKPMVDRLELTAFDGRIATYQFRYFGDPGEPAAFQLRRDCRDGAGATPGLLDVALLSSVVQPDGSKWAMDYWNDVTGCPAGQLESLTLPSGGRIDYAYSSVYLPTADDCDEENRLGAKSIVLAARTFVEPVSASPDGMWTYSYLPSPIPSGSPDTCLPSGEEPGRPSEELLVVVQTPLNDKTEHFFSTWPLLSDSPMGFRRVDYGLPITRELEPGDGRAPIDGRYLSSRSYDCDAGGLNCVLKRSEYLTYDDDANSGSALDLESVLQRNRRVKARRTVYHDDSGKYRDVVFSDFDGLGHHRVATWSGTFDAGNDPIERVGYLPSGSYPGSFTPILPTSPWILGTYAHTEITEAGDTSRRELTFDAATGFLDCERWLKTGTVRSPQDVLVRYSHVEGDVTLERFFGGDTQALQTGAGCGATGTLSPRYALEHQYAFGVRKSTKHTGVTFFDLDLDIDVSGLPSVSRDPAGLATLYEWDTMFRRTAARPQ
;
A
#
# COMPACT_ATOMS: atom_id res chain seq x y z
N MET A 1 5.71 12.02 7.12
CA MET A 1 6.13 12.99 6.10
C MET A 1 6.72 14.23 6.74
N ARG A 2 7.69 14.88 6.10
CA ARG A 2 8.29 16.18 6.46
C ARG A 2 8.51 17.03 5.21
N LEU A 3 8.17 18.32 5.22
CA LEU A 3 8.43 19.23 4.09
C LEU A 3 9.69 20.05 4.39
N ASN A 4 10.59 20.14 3.43
CA ASN A 4 11.76 21.00 3.47
C ASN A 4 11.65 22.02 2.32
N VAL A 5 11.55 23.31 2.66
CA VAL A 5 11.49 24.39 1.66
C VAL A 5 12.90 24.90 1.38
N ALA A 6 13.37 24.80 0.13
CA ALA A 6 14.71 25.20 -0.28
C ALA A 6 14.68 26.27 -1.38
N ALA A 7 15.78 27.04 -1.50
CA ALA A 7 15.97 28.00 -2.58
C ALA A 7 16.20 27.26 -3.92
N GLY A 8 15.11 26.89 -4.59
CA GLY A 8 15.13 26.13 -5.86
C GLY A 8 14.01 25.10 -6.01
N GLY A 9 13.24 24.84 -4.95
CA GLY A 9 12.13 23.89 -4.98
C GLY A 9 11.68 23.42 -3.60
N HIS A 10 10.90 22.35 -3.56
CA HIS A 10 10.41 21.72 -2.33
C HIS A 10 10.92 20.27 -2.25
N GLU A 11 11.26 19.82 -1.04
CA GLU A 11 11.56 18.41 -0.77
C GLU A 11 10.57 17.87 0.26
N ILE A 12 10.08 16.66 0.07
CA ILE A 12 9.17 15.98 1.01
C ILE A 12 9.80 14.66 1.43
N ASP A 13 10.16 14.50 2.70
CA ASP A 13 10.62 13.24 3.27
C ASP A 13 9.43 12.38 3.69
N PHE A 14 9.47 11.09 3.39
CA PHE A 14 8.43 10.11 3.69
C PHE A 14 8.89 9.10 4.75
N PRO A 15 7.93 8.47 5.48
CA PRO A 15 8.28 7.51 6.53
C PRO A 15 8.93 6.24 5.98
N ASP A 16 8.78 5.98 4.68
CA ASP A 16 9.45 4.91 3.94
C ASP A 16 10.90 5.25 3.57
N GLY A 17 11.45 6.35 4.08
CA GLY A 17 12.84 6.76 3.88
C GLY A 17 13.13 7.45 2.56
N THR A 18 12.12 7.65 1.71
CA THR A 18 12.26 8.39 0.46
C THR A 18 12.08 9.88 0.66
N THR A 19 12.75 10.68 -0.17
CA THR A 19 12.63 12.13 -0.26
C THR A 19 12.25 12.47 -1.69
N HIS A 20 11.13 13.17 -1.85
CA HIS A 20 10.62 13.61 -3.15
C HIS A 20 11.00 15.07 -3.37
N ARG A 21 11.83 15.34 -4.38
CA ARG A 21 12.27 16.67 -4.76
C ARG A 21 11.47 17.20 -5.93
N PHE A 22 10.89 18.36 -5.72
CA PHE A 22 10.14 19.14 -6.70
C PHE A 22 10.94 20.37 -7.07
N ALA A 23 11.10 20.63 -8.37
CA ALA A 23 11.77 21.83 -8.87
C ALA A 23 10.76 22.76 -9.53
N PHE A 24 10.99 24.08 -9.42
CA PHE A 24 10.20 25.06 -10.16
C PHE A 24 10.27 24.82 -11.65
N ASN A 25 9.13 24.93 -12.31
CA ASN A 25 9.05 24.87 -13.75
C ASN A 25 9.64 26.14 -14.36
N THR A 26 10.86 26.05 -14.90
CA THR A 26 11.54 27.19 -15.52
C THR A 26 10.94 27.58 -16.88
N GLU A 27 10.06 26.76 -17.45
CA GLU A 27 9.47 26.99 -18.78
C GLU A 27 8.25 27.93 -18.72
N THR A 28 7.53 27.96 -17.59
CA THR A 28 6.28 28.75 -17.45
C THR A 28 6.49 30.12 -16.80
N LEU A 29 7.71 30.46 -16.34
CA LEU A 29 8.03 31.69 -15.57
C LEU A 29 7.19 31.89 -14.28
N GLU A 30 6.26 30.97 -13.98
CA GLU A 30 5.40 31.00 -12.82
C GLU A 30 6.09 30.27 -11.66
N THR A 31 6.48 31.02 -10.63
CA THR A 31 7.20 30.53 -9.45
C THR A 31 6.37 29.61 -8.54
N TYR A 32 5.18 29.19 -8.96
CA TYR A 32 4.27 28.33 -8.18
C TYR A 32 4.09 26.95 -8.82
N ASP A 33 4.51 26.76 -10.07
CA ASP A 33 4.45 25.46 -10.74
C ASP A 33 5.72 24.67 -10.38
N THR A 34 5.55 23.58 -9.64
CA THR A 34 6.66 22.69 -9.27
C THR A 34 6.38 21.27 -9.78
N ARG A 35 7.41 20.65 -10.36
CA ARG A 35 7.32 19.29 -10.90
C ARG A 35 8.28 18.37 -10.16
N LEU A 36 7.86 17.14 -9.91
CA LEU A 36 8.70 16.12 -9.29
C LEU A 36 9.88 15.83 -10.23
N VAL A 37 11.11 16.06 -9.80
CA VAL A 37 12.31 15.83 -10.63
C VAL A 37 13.15 14.68 -10.11
N GLU A 38 12.97 14.31 -8.85
CA GLU A 38 13.78 13.27 -8.22
C GLU A 38 13.06 12.69 -7.01
N ILE A 39 13.15 11.38 -6.85
CA ILE A 39 12.88 10.66 -5.60
C ILE A 39 14.22 10.06 -5.21
N HIS A 40 14.70 10.27 -3.99
CA HIS A 40 15.98 9.72 -3.53
C HIS A 40 15.90 9.34 -2.06
N ASP A 41 16.87 8.58 -1.58
CA ASP A 41 17.03 8.43 -0.14
C ASP A 41 17.94 9.53 0.45
N SER A 42 18.23 9.46 1.75
CA SER A 42 19.05 10.48 2.41
C SER A 42 20.55 10.42 2.08
N PHE A 43 21.00 9.54 1.17
CA PHE A 43 22.41 9.21 1.01
C PHE A 43 23.08 9.73 -0.27
N LYS A 44 24.24 10.37 -0.08
CA LYS A 44 25.05 10.96 -1.16
C LYS A 44 26.50 10.47 -1.16
N THR A 45 27.08 10.42 -2.36
CA THR A 45 28.52 10.34 -2.60
C THR A 45 28.94 11.64 -3.27
N GLY A 46 29.61 12.53 -2.54
CA GLY A 46 29.82 13.90 -3.00
C GLY A 46 28.48 14.63 -3.17
N SER A 47 28.20 15.13 -4.37
CA SER A 47 26.94 15.84 -4.68
C SER A 47 25.86 14.95 -5.31
N ILE A 48 26.13 13.66 -5.52
CA ILE A 48 25.24 12.74 -6.23
C ILE A 48 24.52 11.85 -5.22
N TRP A 49 23.19 11.77 -5.32
CA TRP A 49 22.40 10.79 -4.57
C TRP A 49 22.71 9.37 -5.05
N ASN A 50 23.03 8.48 -4.11
CA ASN A 50 23.45 7.11 -4.41
C ASN A 50 22.29 6.29 -4.98
N ASN A 51 21.12 6.43 -4.36
CA ASN A 51 19.89 5.82 -4.77
C ASN A 51 18.90 6.93 -5.09
N ARG A 52 18.51 6.97 -6.37
CA ARG A 52 17.55 7.94 -6.87
C ARG A 52 16.77 7.37 -8.03
N VAL A 53 15.58 7.91 -8.20
CA VAL A 53 14.78 7.90 -9.41
C VAL A 53 14.66 9.36 -9.85
N ALA A 54 15.21 9.70 -11.01
CA ALA A 54 15.12 11.02 -11.62
C ALA A 54 14.07 11.03 -12.73
N ILE A 55 13.29 12.11 -12.82
CA ILE A 55 12.30 12.32 -13.87
C ILE A 55 12.80 13.40 -14.82
N GLY A 56 13.08 13.00 -16.05
CA GLY A 56 13.33 13.88 -17.18
C GLY A 56 12.02 14.22 -17.89
N TYR A 57 11.87 15.47 -18.28
CA TYR A 57 10.71 15.95 -19.04
C TYR A 57 11.17 16.31 -20.45
N THR A 58 10.72 15.53 -21.44
CA THR A 58 11.06 15.70 -22.86
C THR A 58 9.78 15.74 -23.71
N SER A 59 9.91 15.81 -25.02
CA SER A 59 8.78 15.71 -25.97
C SER A 59 9.24 15.08 -27.27
N ASP A 60 8.37 14.31 -27.91
CA ASP A 60 8.57 13.74 -29.26
C ASP A 60 7.82 14.50 -30.37
N GLY A 61 7.26 15.66 -30.06
CA GLY A 61 6.43 16.44 -30.97
C GLY A 61 4.97 15.97 -31.10
N GLN A 62 4.60 14.80 -30.55
CA GLN A 62 3.21 14.35 -30.39
C GLN A 62 2.67 14.68 -29.00
N GLY A 63 3.54 14.71 -27.99
CA GLY A 63 3.23 15.18 -26.66
C GLY A 63 4.43 15.18 -25.73
N PRO A 64 4.22 15.51 -24.44
CA PRO A 64 5.24 15.34 -23.42
C PRO A 64 5.62 13.87 -23.23
N ILE A 65 6.86 13.64 -22.84
CA ILE A 65 7.35 12.34 -22.39
C ILE A 65 8.00 12.54 -21.03
N TRP A 66 7.65 11.69 -20.06
CA TRP A 66 8.41 11.58 -18.83
C TRP A 66 9.37 10.40 -18.96
N GLU A 67 10.65 10.67 -18.84
CA GLU A 67 11.71 9.65 -18.77
C GLU A 67 12.06 9.44 -17.30
N VAL A 68 11.60 8.33 -16.74
CA VAL A 68 11.85 7.95 -15.35
C VAL A 68 13.08 7.07 -15.33
N SER A 69 14.20 7.61 -14.86
CA SER A 69 15.49 6.92 -14.81
C SER A 69 15.95 6.69 -13.39
N ASP A 70 16.77 5.69 -13.12
CA ASP A 70 17.35 5.49 -11.80
C ASP A 70 18.87 5.63 -11.76
N SER A 71 19.46 5.47 -10.57
CA SER A 71 20.92 5.55 -10.38
C SER A 71 21.71 4.44 -11.09
N HIS A 72 21.05 3.42 -11.64
CA HIS A 72 21.66 2.32 -12.42
C HIS A 72 21.53 2.51 -13.92
N GLY A 73 20.89 3.59 -14.37
CA GLY A 73 20.69 3.89 -15.79
C GLY A 73 19.55 3.10 -16.43
N ARG A 74 18.69 2.43 -15.65
CA ARG A 74 17.42 1.89 -16.16
C ARG A 74 16.50 3.07 -16.47
N VAL A 75 15.71 2.97 -17.54
CA VAL A 75 14.81 4.05 -17.99
C VAL A 75 13.45 3.46 -18.34
N GLN A 76 12.41 4.01 -17.71
CA GLN A 76 11.00 3.79 -18.03
C GLN A 76 10.44 5.05 -18.69
N ARG A 77 9.42 4.90 -19.54
CA ARG A 77 8.84 6.04 -20.26
C ARG A 77 7.34 6.12 -20.07
N VAL A 78 6.87 7.33 -19.78
CA VAL A 78 5.45 7.69 -19.78
C VAL A 78 5.24 8.63 -20.95
N TYR A 79 4.46 8.20 -21.93
CA TYR A 79 4.10 9.00 -23.10
C TYR A 79 2.78 9.71 -22.82
N PHE A 80 2.68 10.96 -23.22
CA PHE A 80 1.46 11.74 -23.13
C PHE A 80 0.99 12.13 -24.54
N ARG A 81 -0.32 12.25 -24.70
CA ARG A 81 -0.94 12.87 -25.88
C ARG A 81 -1.88 13.98 -25.44
N TYR A 82 -2.08 14.97 -26.30
CA TYR A 82 -3.00 16.06 -26.01
C TYR A 82 -4.44 15.67 -26.29
N LEU A 83 -5.29 15.75 -25.27
CA LEU A 83 -6.74 15.56 -25.40
C LEU A 83 -7.47 16.84 -25.04
N ALA A 84 -8.67 17.01 -25.60
CA ALA A 84 -9.53 18.16 -25.32
C ALA A 84 -9.94 18.18 -23.84
N TYR A 85 -9.92 19.37 -23.24
CA TYR A 85 -10.31 19.62 -21.86
C TYR A 85 -10.83 21.06 -21.73
N ASP A 86 -12.13 21.24 -21.51
CA ASP A 86 -12.84 22.52 -21.30
C ASP A 86 -12.31 23.67 -22.18
N ALA A 87 -12.54 23.57 -23.50
CA ALA A 87 -12.06 24.49 -24.54
C ALA A 87 -10.53 24.67 -24.67
N ALA A 88 -9.75 23.90 -23.91
CA ALA A 88 -8.29 23.80 -24.02
C ALA A 88 -7.88 22.36 -24.42
N VAL A 89 -6.57 22.14 -24.51
CA VAL A 89 -5.98 20.80 -24.59
C VAL A 89 -5.06 20.56 -23.41
N LYS A 90 -5.09 19.36 -22.85
CA LYS A 90 -4.26 18.96 -21.72
C LYS A 90 -3.53 17.66 -22.05
N PRO A 91 -2.27 17.50 -21.60
CA PRO A 91 -1.55 16.25 -21.76
C PRO A 91 -2.18 15.18 -20.87
N MET A 92 -2.59 14.08 -21.49
CA MET A 92 -3.11 12.90 -20.82
C MET A 92 -2.17 11.73 -21.11
N VAL A 93 -2.02 10.79 -20.18
CA VAL A 93 -1.16 9.62 -20.36
C VAL A 93 -1.68 8.82 -21.56
N ASP A 94 -0.84 8.57 -22.56
CA ASP A 94 -1.14 7.71 -23.71
C ASP A 94 -0.77 6.27 -23.39
N ARG A 95 0.48 6.05 -22.98
CA ARG A 95 0.99 4.74 -22.60
C ARG A 95 2.17 4.81 -21.66
N LEU A 96 2.36 3.73 -20.90
CA LEU A 96 3.61 3.45 -20.19
C LEU A 96 4.38 2.34 -20.88
N GLU A 97 5.69 2.54 -21.02
CA GLU A 97 6.65 1.54 -21.46
C GLU A 97 7.59 1.22 -20.30
N LEU A 98 7.49 -0.01 -19.80
CA LEU A 98 8.29 -0.52 -18.70
C LEU A 98 9.27 -1.59 -19.21
N THR A 99 10.52 -1.51 -18.77
CA THR A 99 11.52 -2.57 -18.94
C THR A 99 11.00 -3.82 -18.24
N ALA A 100 10.81 -4.88 -19.01
CA ALA A 100 10.39 -6.18 -18.52
C ALA A 100 11.57 -7.16 -18.50
N PHE A 101 11.32 -8.36 -17.99
CA PHE A 101 12.29 -9.45 -17.97
C PHE A 101 12.77 -9.83 -19.38
N ASP A 102 13.95 -10.44 -19.48
CA ASP A 102 14.57 -10.91 -20.74
C ASP A 102 14.78 -9.83 -21.81
N GLY A 103 14.88 -8.56 -21.40
CA GLY A 103 15.11 -7.44 -22.31
C GLY A 103 13.89 -7.02 -23.12
N ARG A 104 12.67 -7.41 -22.70
CA ARG A 104 11.41 -7.00 -23.33
C ARG A 104 10.92 -5.66 -22.78
N ILE A 105 9.91 -5.09 -23.44
CA ILE A 105 9.17 -3.92 -22.97
C ILE A 105 7.72 -4.33 -22.75
N ALA A 106 7.20 -4.09 -21.54
CA ALA A 106 5.79 -4.18 -21.22
C ALA A 106 5.12 -2.83 -21.50
N THR A 107 4.11 -2.83 -22.37
CA THR A 107 3.36 -1.62 -22.73
C THR A 107 1.96 -1.65 -22.14
N TYR A 108 1.63 -0.63 -21.34
CA TYR A 108 0.29 -0.37 -20.81
C TYR A 108 -0.34 0.79 -21.56
N GLN A 109 -1.53 0.61 -22.11
CA GLN A 109 -2.21 1.61 -22.94
C GLN A 109 -3.36 2.26 -22.16
N PHE A 110 -3.42 3.59 -22.17
CA PHE A 110 -4.42 4.38 -21.45
C PHE A 110 -5.44 4.91 -22.45
N ARG A 111 -6.69 4.51 -22.27
CA ARG A 111 -7.80 4.87 -23.16
C ARG A 111 -8.81 5.73 -22.41
N TYR A 112 -9.42 6.65 -23.15
CA TYR A 112 -10.28 7.69 -22.60
C TYR A 112 -11.67 7.61 -23.24
N PHE A 113 -12.67 8.10 -22.52
CA PHE A 113 -14.02 8.28 -23.07
C PHE A 113 -13.95 9.11 -24.36
N GLY A 114 -14.51 8.57 -25.45
CA GLY A 114 -14.45 9.15 -26.79
C GLY A 114 -13.35 8.59 -27.71
N ASP A 115 -12.43 7.78 -27.20
CA ASP A 115 -11.47 7.05 -28.05
C ASP A 115 -12.16 5.97 -28.91
N PRO A 116 -11.57 5.59 -30.06
CA PRO A 116 -12.08 4.47 -30.85
C PRO A 116 -12.15 3.16 -30.05
N GLY A 117 -13.36 2.60 -29.92
CA GLY A 117 -13.60 1.36 -29.18
C GLY A 117 -13.88 1.53 -27.69
N GLU A 118 -13.88 2.77 -27.20
CA GLU A 118 -14.26 3.12 -25.83
C GLU A 118 -15.68 3.73 -25.78
N PRO A 119 -16.29 3.88 -24.60
CA PRO A 119 -17.56 4.58 -24.46
C PRO A 119 -17.49 6.00 -25.01
N ALA A 120 -18.65 6.56 -25.38
CA ALA A 120 -18.73 7.91 -25.97
C ALA A 120 -18.16 8.99 -25.05
N ALA A 121 -17.67 10.09 -25.64
CA ALA A 121 -17.13 11.22 -24.89
C ALA A 121 -18.09 11.70 -23.80
N PHE A 122 -17.53 11.99 -22.63
CA PHE A 122 -18.27 12.22 -21.40
C PHE A 122 -18.05 13.66 -20.94
N GLN A 123 -19.14 14.42 -20.77
CA GLN A 123 -19.08 15.78 -20.22
C GLN A 123 -19.40 15.72 -18.72
N LEU A 124 -18.50 16.22 -17.88
CA LEU A 124 -18.71 16.28 -16.44
C LEU A 124 -19.51 17.50 -16.04
N ARG A 125 -20.48 17.35 -15.14
CA ARG A 125 -21.10 18.49 -14.47
C ARG A 125 -20.10 19.17 -13.54
N ARG A 126 -20.16 20.50 -13.47
CA ARG A 126 -19.41 21.25 -12.44
C ARG A 126 -19.95 20.92 -11.06
N ASP A 127 -19.11 21.15 -10.05
CA ASP A 127 -19.52 21.07 -8.65
C ASP A 127 -20.77 21.94 -8.44
N CYS A 128 -21.75 21.39 -7.73
CA CYS A 128 -23.01 22.05 -7.40
C CYS A 128 -22.82 23.33 -6.55
N ARG A 129 -21.62 23.52 -5.98
CA ARG A 129 -21.23 24.72 -5.23
C ARG A 129 -20.58 25.80 -6.11
N ASP A 130 -20.40 25.56 -7.41
CA ASP A 130 -19.95 26.60 -8.33
C ASP A 130 -21.07 27.65 -8.52
N GLY A 131 -21.05 28.69 -7.69
CA GLY A 131 -21.98 29.80 -7.73
C GLY A 131 -21.68 30.84 -8.81
N ALA A 132 -20.65 30.64 -9.65
CA ALA A 132 -20.30 31.58 -10.69
C ALA A 132 -21.28 31.46 -11.87
N GLY A 133 -22.32 32.31 -11.92
CA GLY A 133 -23.34 32.32 -12.98
C GLY A 133 -22.85 32.56 -14.42
N ALA A 134 -21.54 32.67 -14.65
CA ALA A 134 -20.90 32.83 -15.96
C ALA A 134 -20.13 31.57 -16.44
N THR A 135 -20.02 30.51 -15.62
CA THR A 135 -19.33 29.27 -16.02
C THR A 135 -20.29 28.27 -16.66
N PRO A 136 -19.90 27.57 -17.76
CA PRO A 136 -20.71 26.50 -18.33
C PRO A 136 -20.95 25.40 -17.30
N GLY A 137 -22.20 24.93 -17.17
CA GLY A 137 -22.57 23.88 -16.21
C GLY A 137 -22.03 22.47 -16.53
N LEU A 138 -21.42 22.31 -17.71
CA LEU A 138 -20.79 21.08 -18.19
C LEU A 138 -19.35 21.38 -18.62
N LEU A 139 -18.46 20.43 -18.34
CA LEU A 139 -17.03 20.44 -18.61
C LEU A 139 -16.69 19.30 -19.56
N ASP A 140 -16.00 19.60 -20.65
CA ASP A 140 -15.35 18.56 -21.45
C ASP A 140 -14.12 18.08 -20.70
N VAL A 141 -14.10 16.81 -20.29
CA VAL A 141 -12.97 16.22 -19.57
C VAL A 141 -12.62 14.87 -20.19
N ALA A 142 -11.35 14.69 -20.54
CA ALA A 142 -10.84 13.38 -20.92
C ALA A 142 -10.71 12.49 -19.67
N LEU A 143 -11.78 11.81 -19.32
CA LEU A 143 -11.78 10.78 -18.27
C LEU A 143 -11.21 9.46 -18.80
N LEU A 144 -10.42 8.79 -17.97
CA LEU A 144 -9.82 7.51 -18.28
C LEU A 144 -10.90 6.42 -18.30
N SER A 145 -11.14 5.79 -19.44
CA SER A 145 -12.13 4.71 -19.58
C SER A 145 -11.52 3.34 -19.35
N SER A 146 -10.28 3.11 -19.77
CA SER A 146 -9.62 1.82 -19.59
C SER A 146 -8.10 1.91 -19.55
N VAL A 147 -7.49 0.92 -18.90
CA VAL A 147 -6.05 0.67 -18.94
C VAL A 147 -5.83 -0.75 -19.45
N VAL A 148 -5.25 -0.88 -20.63
CA VAL A 148 -5.01 -2.18 -21.29
C VAL A 148 -3.58 -2.65 -20.99
N GLN A 149 -3.48 -3.87 -20.50
CA GLN A 149 -2.22 -4.55 -20.15
C GLN A 149 -1.51 -5.11 -21.38
N PRO A 150 -0.21 -5.48 -21.26
CA PRO A 150 0.55 -6.09 -22.36
C PRO A 150 -0.08 -7.38 -22.92
N ASP A 151 -0.83 -8.12 -22.10
CA ASP A 151 -1.52 -9.36 -22.49
C ASP A 151 -2.90 -9.12 -23.11
N GLY A 152 -3.35 -7.86 -23.19
CA GLY A 152 -4.64 -7.45 -23.75
C GLY A 152 -5.80 -7.45 -22.75
N SER A 153 -5.62 -7.94 -21.53
CA SER A 153 -6.59 -7.77 -20.45
C SER A 153 -6.64 -6.30 -20.00
N LYS A 154 -7.72 -5.85 -19.36
CA LYS A 154 -7.87 -4.42 -19.04
C LYS A 154 -8.64 -4.13 -17.76
N TRP A 155 -8.29 -3.02 -17.10
CA TRP A 155 -9.20 -2.34 -16.20
C TRP A 155 -10.15 -1.45 -17.01
N ALA A 156 -11.40 -1.32 -16.59
CA ALA A 156 -12.35 -0.35 -17.16
C ALA A 156 -13.05 0.43 -16.05
N MET A 157 -13.30 1.71 -16.27
CA MET A 157 -13.80 2.65 -15.26
C MET A 157 -15.04 3.38 -15.76
N ASP A 158 -16.03 3.52 -14.88
CA ASP A 158 -17.18 4.43 -15.05
C ASP A 158 -17.19 5.48 -13.94
N TYR A 159 -17.89 6.60 -14.16
CA TYR A 159 -17.86 7.75 -13.26
C TYR A 159 -19.24 8.34 -13.01
N TRP A 160 -19.47 8.79 -11.78
CA TRP A 160 -20.66 9.53 -11.40
C TRP A 160 -20.72 10.88 -12.10
N ASN A 161 -21.90 11.23 -12.60
CA ASN A 161 -22.18 12.51 -13.26
C ASN A 161 -23.65 12.93 -13.11
N ASP A 162 -24.18 12.77 -11.89
CA ASP A 162 -25.54 13.15 -11.52
C ASP A 162 -25.58 14.62 -11.04
N VAL A 163 -26.74 15.25 -11.25
CA VAL A 163 -27.14 16.58 -10.75
C VAL A 163 -27.52 16.54 -9.27
N THR A 164 -27.90 15.37 -8.76
CA THR A 164 -28.56 15.21 -7.46
C THR A 164 -27.53 14.76 -6.41
N GLY A 165 -26.95 15.70 -5.65
CA GLY A 165 -26.08 15.38 -4.50
C GLY A 165 -24.61 15.75 -4.64
N CYS A 166 -24.20 16.31 -5.78
CA CYS A 166 -22.85 16.86 -6.03
C CYS A 166 -21.66 15.89 -6.25
N PRO A 167 -21.79 14.56 -6.43
CA PRO A 167 -20.67 13.77 -6.93
C PRO A 167 -20.62 13.86 -8.47
N ALA A 168 -19.66 14.63 -8.99
CA ALA A 168 -19.25 14.56 -10.40
C ALA A 168 -17.76 14.18 -10.48
N GLY A 169 -17.46 13.16 -11.27
CA GLY A 169 -16.09 12.70 -11.54
C GLY A 169 -15.52 11.71 -10.53
N GLN A 170 -16.28 11.31 -9.51
CA GLN A 170 -15.92 10.18 -8.66
C GLN A 170 -16.14 8.86 -9.41
N LEU A 171 -15.31 7.87 -9.12
CA LEU A 171 -15.38 6.54 -9.73
C LEU A 171 -16.72 5.89 -9.34
N GLU A 172 -17.55 5.56 -10.31
CA GLU A 172 -18.81 4.83 -10.09
C GLU A 172 -18.55 3.32 -10.06
N SER A 173 -17.75 2.83 -11.02
CA SER A 173 -17.40 1.41 -11.11
C SER A 173 -15.97 1.21 -11.57
N LEU A 174 -15.36 0.10 -11.14
CA LEU A 174 -14.08 -0.41 -11.64
C LEU A 174 -14.24 -1.87 -12.02
N THR A 175 -14.17 -2.16 -13.31
CA THR A 175 -14.03 -3.52 -13.83
C THR A 175 -12.55 -3.90 -13.85
N LEU A 176 -12.23 -5.05 -13.27
CA LEU A 176 -10.89 -5.62 -13.18
C LEU A 176 -10.54 -6.40 -14.46
N PRO A 177 -9.25 -6.70 -14.71
CA PRO A 177 -8.82 -7.56 -15.83
C PRO A 177 -9.47 -8.94 -15.83
N SER A 178 -9.86 -9.44 -14.66
CA SER A 178 -10.61 -10.68 -14.46
C SER A 178 -12.10 -10.60 -14.85
N GLY A 179 -12.60 -9.41 -15.18
CA GLY A 179 -14.00 -9.12 -15.48
C GLY A 179 -14.88 -8.84 -14.25
N GLY A 180 -14.38 -9.04 -13.03
CA GLY A 180 -15.09 -8.67 -11.81
C GLY A 180 -15.22 -7.16 -11.68
N ARG A 181 -16.32 -6.67 -11.09
CA ARG A 181 -16.60 -5.24 -10.98
C ARG A 181 -16.75 -4.81 -9.52
N ILE A 182 -16.22 -3.63 -9.20
CA ILE A 182 -16.39 -2.96 -7.91
C ILE A 182 -17.21 -1.70 -8.15
N ASP A 183 -18.40 -1.62 -7.56
CA ASP A 183 -19.26 -0.44 -7.60
C ASP A 183 -19.08 0.40 -6.33
N TYR A 184 -19.00 1.72 -6.47
CA TYR A 184 -18.73 2.66 -5.38
C TYR A 184 -19.90 3.62 -5.16
N ALA A 185 -20.27 3.78 -3.89
CA ALA A 185 -21.21 4.80 -3.45
C ALA A 185 -20.52 5.75 -2.47
N TYR A 186 -20.86 7.03 -2.51
CA TYR A 186 -20.24 8.07 -1.71
C TYR A 186 -21.25 8.75 -0.80
N SER A 187 -20.75 9.33 0.29
CA SER A 187 -21.46 10.23 1.19
C SER A 187 -20.57 11.46 1.46
N SER A 188 -21.01 12.35 2.32
CA SER A 188 -20.21 13.50 2.77
C SER A 188 -20.10 13.53 4.29
N VAL A 189 -18.93 13.90 4.79
CA VAL A 189 -18.67 14.14 6.21
C VAL A 189 -17.96 15.48 6.38
N TYR A 190 -18.16 16.12 7.51
CA TYR A 190 -17.42 17.32 7.90
C TYR A 190 -16.20 16.92 8.71
N LEU A 191 -15.05 17.49 8.36
CA LEU A 191 -13.80 17.28 9.08
C LEU A 191 -13.10 18.61 9.31
N PRO A 192 -12.59 18.90 10.50
CA PRO A 192 -12.55 18.04 11.69
C PRO A 192 -13.73 18.29 12.65
N THR A 193 -14.90 18.74 12.18
CA THR A 193 -16.05 19.09 13.04
C THR A 193 -17.29 18.29 12.67
N ALA A 194 -18.18 18.05 13.63
CA ALA A 194 -19.50 17.46 13.38
C ALA A 194 -20.57 18.51 12.99
N ASP A 195 -20.23 19.80 12.99
CA ASP A 195 -21.17 20.91 12.80
C ASP A 195 -21.16 21.49 11.38
N ASP A 196 -22.35 21.66 10.80
CA ASP A 196 -22.60 22.29 9.50
C ASP A 196 -22.34 23.82 9.53
N CYS A 197 -22.41 24.47 10.71
CA CYS A 197 -22.20 25.93 10.86
C CYS A 197 -20.75 26.37 10.57
N ASP A 198 -19.78 25.46 10.58
CA ASP A 198 -18.35 25.75 10.39
C ASP A 198 -17.88 25.73 8.92
N GLU A 199 -18.76 25.43 7.96
CA GLU A 199 -18.44 25.50 6.52
C GLU A 199 -17.91 26.87 6.07
N GLU A 200 -18.37 27.94 6.72
CA GLU A 200 -17.92 29.32 6.43
C GLU A 200 -16.70 29.75 7.28
N ASN A 201 -16.38 29.04 8.37
CA ASN A 201 -15.45 29.49 9.42
C ASN A 201 -14.11 28.75 9.47
N ARG A 202 -13.55 28.42 8.29
CA ARG A 202 -12.11 28.14 8.04
C ARG A 202 -11.50 26.85 8.60
N LEU A 203 -12.14 26.12 9.52
CA LEU A 203 -11.58 24.89 10.10
C LEU A 203 -12.20 23.61 9.54
N GLY A 204 -13.51 23.59 9.28
CA GLY A 204 -14.24 22.43 8.74
C GLY A 204 -14.33 22.42 7.22
N ALA A 205 -14.05 21.29 6.58
CA ALA A 205 -14.27 21.06 5.17
C ALA A 205 -15.23 19.87 4.96
N LYS A 206 -16.32 20.11 4.23
CA LYS A 206 -17.16 19.04 3.72
C LYS A 206 -16.36 18.18 2.75
N SER A 207 -16.13 16.94 3.14
CA SER A 207 -15.32 15.98 2.41
C SER A 207 -16.22 14.88 1.87
N ILE A 208 -16.06 14.56 0.58
CA ILE A 208 -16.71 13.39 -0.02
C ILE A 208 -15.94 12.16 0.45
N VAL A 209 -16.67 11.18 0.99
CA VAL A 209 -16.12 9.95 1.56
C VAL A 209 -16.81 8.74 0.96
N LEU A 210 -16.10 7.61 0.91
CA LEU A 210 -16.65 6.35 0.43
C LEU A 210 -17.71 5.86 1.43
N ALA A 211 -18.97 5.68 1.00
CA ALA A 211 -20.04 5.17 1.86
C ALA A 211 -20.23 3.66 1.71
N ALA A 212 -20.06 3.14 0.50
CA ALA A 212 -20.09 1.71 0.26
C ALA A 212 -19.23 1.30 -0.93
N ARG A 213 -18.72 0.07 -0.88
CA ARG A 213 -18.17 -0.65 -2.05
C ARG A 213 -18.91 -1.96 -2.21
N THR A 214 -19.30 -2.28 -3.44
CA THR A 214 -20.04 -3.51 -3.75
C THR A 214 -19.29 -4.30 -4.81
N PHE A 215 -19.05 -5.58 -4.56
CA PHE A 215 -18.41 -6.47 -5.52
C PHE A 215 -19.46 -7.23 -6.32
N VAL A 216 -19.25 -7.31 -7.63
CA VAL A 216 -20.14 -7.94 -8.61
C VAL A 216 -19.35 -8.86 -9.53
N GLU A 217 -19.84 -10.09 -9.75
CA GLU A 217 -19.18 -11.07 -10.62
C GLU A 217 -19.34 -10.71 -12.10
N PRO A 218 -18.42 -11.17 -12.97
CA PRO A 218 -18.64 -11.09 -14.40
C PRO A 218 -19.86 -11.92 -14.88
N VAL A 219 -20.23 -12.99 -14.17
CA VAL A 219 -21.18 -14.01 -14.65
C VAL A 219 -22.57 -13.87 -14.03
N SER A 220 -22.68 -13.29 -12.82
CA SER A 220 -23.94 -13.00 -12.16
C SER A 220 -24.06 -11.50 -11.90
N ALA A 221 -25.09 -10.86 -12.46
CA ALA A 221 -25.34 -9.42 -12.27
C ALA A 221 -25.89 -9.09 -10.87
N SER A 222 -25.73 -9.98 -9.89
CA SER A 222 -26.23 -9.79 -8.51
C SER A 222 -25.09 -9.26 -7.63
N PRO A 223 -25.35 -8.27 -6.75
CA PRO A 223 -24.35 -7.77 -5.81
C PRO A 223 -24.06 -8.84 -4.77
N ASP A 224 -22.78 -9.17 -4.58
CA ASP A 224 -22.41 -10.35 -3.81
C ASP A 224 -21.76 -10.07 -2.46
N GLY A 225 -21.20 -8.87 -2.33
CA GLY A 225 -20.75 -8.37 -1.05
C GLY A 225 -20.70 -6.85 -1.05
N MET A 226 -21.40 -6.24 -0.09
CA MET A 226 -21.32 -4.81 0.17
C MET A 226 -20.57 -4.56 1.47
N TRP A 227 -19.53 -3.73 1.41
CA TRP A 227 -18.93 -3.13 2.60
C TRP A 227 -19.50 -1.73 2.75
N THR A 228 -19.88 -1.36 3.96
CA THR A 228 -20.33 0.00 4.27
C THR A 228 -19.34 0.68 5.21
N TYR A 229 -19.29 1.99 5.10
CA TYR A 229 -18.37 2.85 5.84
C TYR A 229 -19.17 3.95 6.52
N SER A 230 -19.01 4.09 7.83
CA SER A 230 -19.57 5.19 8.61
C SER A 230 -18.45 6.03 9.19
N TYR A 231 -18.60 7.35 9.14
CA TYR A 231 -17.63 8.32 9.62
C TYR A 231 -18.29 9.12 10.74
N LEU A 232 -17.75 8.97 11.95
CA LEU A 232 -18.35 9.48 13.18
C LEU A 232 -17.32 10.37 13.89
N PRO A 233 -17.30 11.68 13.61
CA PRO A 233 -16.52 12.62 14.40
C PRO A 233 -17.02 12.63 15.86
N SER A 234 -16.10 12.77 16.82
CA SER A 234 -16.46 12.87 18.23
C SER A 234 -17.30 14.13 18.50
N PRO A 235 -18.16 14.12 19.53
CA PRO A 235 -18.81 15.34 20.00
C PRO A 235 -17.77 16.41 20.37
N ILE A 236 -18.16 17.67 20.26
CA ILE A 236 -17.36 18.80 20.73
C ILE A 236 -17.34 18.78 22.28
N PRO A 237 -16.18 18.89 22.95
CA PRO A 237 -16.09 18.82 24.41
C PRO A 237 -17.00 19.85 25.12
N SER A 238 -17.65 19.44 26.21
CA SER A 238 -18.55 20.29 27.01
C SER A 238 -17.85 21.52 27.60
N GLY A 239 -18.47 22.70 27.52
CA GLY A 239 -17.89 23.99 27.94
C GLY A 239 -17.26 24.79 26.79
N SER A 240 -17.29 24.23 25.58
CA SER A 240 -17.04 24.96 24.34
C SER A 240 -18.29 25.78 24.00
N PRO A 241 -18.19 27.08 23.70
CA PRO A 241 -19.34 27.83 23.26
C PRO A 241 -19.86 27.22 21.96
N ASP A 242 -21.16 26.94 21.93
CA ASP A 242 -21.90 26.57 20.72
C ASP A 242 -21.97 27.84 19.86
N THR A 243 -21.15 27.97 18.83
CA THR A 243 -21.01 29.24 18.09
C THR A 243 -21.52 29.19 16.66
N CYS A 244 -22.80 28.89 16.47
CA CYS A 244 -23.59 29.58 15.43
C CYS A 244 -23.91 31.02 15.92
N LEU A 245 -22.89 31.79 16.36
CA LEU A 245 -23.08 33.18 16.79
C LEU A 245 -23.03 34.08 15.55
N PRO A 246 -24.05 34.95 15.33
CA PRO A 246 -24.09 35.87 14.19
C PRO A 246 -23.03 36.98 14.22
N SER A 247 -22.06 36.93 15.14
CA SER A 247 -21.13 38.04 15.45
C SER A 247 -19.65 37.72 15.26
N GLY A 248 -19.27 36.66 14.54
CA GLY A 248 -17.91 36.52 13.98
C GLY A 248 -16.74 36.43 14.97
N GLU A 249 -16.97 36.18 16.26
CA GLU A 249 -15.92 36.05 17.27
C GLU A 249 -16.18 34.81 18.13
N GLU A 250 -15.60 33.69 17.71
CA GLU A 250 -14.94 32.60 18.48
C GLU A 250 -14.93 31.34 17.58
N PRO A 251 -13.76 30.78 17.24
CA PRO A 251 -13.69 29.58 16.40
C PRO A 251 -14.34 28.40 17.13
N GLY A 252 -15.30 27.74 16.46
CA GLY A 252 -15.82 26.45 16.91
C GLY A 252 -14.67 25.50 17.22
N ARG A 253 -14.74 24.78 18.33
CA ARG A 253 -13.71 23.79 18.67
C ARG A 253 -13.93 22.54 17.81
N PRO A 254 -12.89 21.98 17.19
CA PRO A 254 -13.02 20.81 16.33
C PRO A 254 -13.30 19.55 17.16
N SER A 255 -13.90 18.54 16.52
CA SER A 255 -13.88 17.16 17.01
C SER A 255 -12.43 16.70 17.19
N GLU A 256 -12.19 15.92 18.23
CA GLU A 256 -10.85 15.48 18.62
C GLU A 256 -10.50 14.12 18.02
N GLU A 257 -11.53 13.30 17.76
CA GLU A 257 -11.44 11.98 17.17
C GLU A 257 -12.37 11.86 15.94
N LEU A 258 -11.95 11.06 14.97
CA LEU A 258 -12.81 10.47 13.95
C LEU A 258 -12.83 8.95 14.12
N LEU A 259 -14.01 8.39 14.36
CA LEU A 259 -14.25 6.95 14.31
C LEU A 259 -14.75 6.57 12.91
N VAL A 260 -14.00 5.70 12.23
CA VAL A 260 -14.44 5.07 10.97
C VAL A 260 -14.88 3.64 11.27
N VAL A 261 -16.13 3.33 10.98
CA VAL A 261 -16.69 1.98 11.13
C VAL A 261 -16.82 1.34 9.76
N VAL A 262 -16.15 0.21 9.57
CA VAL A 262 -16.27 -0.62 8.37
C VAL A 262 -17.12 -1.83 8.73
N GLN A 263 -18.22 -2.03 8.01
CA GLN A 263 -19.03 -3.23 8.12
C GLN A 263 -18.85 -4.08 6.88
N THR A 264 -18.62 -5.37 7.08
CA THR A 264 -18.43 -6.34 6.00
C THR A 264 -19.77 -6.86 5.48
N PRO A 265 -19.80 -7.60 4.35
CA PRO A 265 -21.02 -8.23 3.87
C PRO A 265 -21.61 -9.28 4.82
N LEU A 266 -20.81 -9.80 5.76
CA LEU A 266 -21.25 -10.71 6.81
C LEU A 266 -21.77 -9.99 8.05
N ASN A 267 -21.83 -8.66 8.01
CA ASN A 267 -22.16 -7.76 9.11
C ASN A 267 -21.12 -7.69 10.25
N ASP A 268 -19.99 -8.38 10.14
CA ASP A 268 -18.83 -8.13 11.00
C ASP A 268 -18.38 -6.68 10.91
N LYS A 269 -17.90 -6.14 12.04
CA LYS A 269 -17.60 -4.72 12.19
C LYS A 269 -16.14 -4.51 12.57
N THR A 270 -15.50 -3.53 11.95
CA THR A 270 -14.19 -3.02 12.39
C THR A 270 -14.29 -1.52 12.66
N GLU A 271 -13.82 -1.10 13.82
CA GLU A 271 -13.68 0.30 14.22
C GLU A 271 -12.23 0.74 14.01
N HIS A 272 -12.03 1.92 13.42
CA HIS A 272 -10.74 2.56 13.25
C HIS A 272 -10.80 3.96 13.85
N PHE A 273 -9.88 4.27 14.75
CA PHE A 273 -9.85 5.53 15.48
C PHE A 273 -8.76 6.43 14.92
N PHE A 274 -9.07 7.69 14.66
CA PHE A 274 -8.11 8.67 14.15
C PHE A 274 -8.15 9.95 14.98
N SER A 275 -6.99 10.52 15.27
CA SER A 275 -6.90 11.83 15.90
C SER A 275 -7.12 12.94 14.87
N THR A 276 -8.09 13.82 15.12
CA THR A 276 -8.44 14.97 14.24
C THR A 276 -8.12 16.32 14.86
N TRP A 277 -7.38 16.37 15.97
CA TRP A 277 -7.07 17.61 16.67
C TRP A 277 -6.04 18.51 15.95
N PRO A 278 -6.41 19.69 15.41
CA PRO A 278 -5.54 20.51 14.58
C PRO A 278 -4.82 21.64 15.36
N LEU A 279 -5.22 21.92 16.59
CA LEU A 279 -4.77 23.09 17.35
C LEU A 279 -3.43 22.84 18.05
N LEU A 280 -2.63 23.91 18.22
CA LEU A 280 -1.30 23.83 18.83
C LEU A 280 -1.31 23.43 20.31
N SER A 281 -2.35 23.81 21.04
CA SER A 281 -2.54 23.41 22.44
C SER A 281 -2.99 21.96 22.50
N ASP A 282 -2.67 21.26 23.58
CA ASP A 282 -3.30 19.97 23.86
C ASP A 282 -4.82 20.15 24.01
N SER A 283 -5.58 19.18 23.51
CA SER A 283 -7.02 19.13 23.63
C SER A 283 -7.43 18.83 25.08
N PRO A 284 -8.66 19.19 25.48
CA PRO A 284 -9.26 18.73 26.73
C PRO A 284 -9.12 17.23 27.02
N MET A 285 -9.25 16.36 26.01
CA MET A 285 -9.05 14.91 26.17
C MET A 285 -7.61 14.45 25.93
N GLY A 286 -6.66 15.38 25.88
CA GLY A 286 -5.22 15.10 25.79
C GLY A 286 -4.72 14.83 24.38
N PHE A 287 -5.53 15.02 23.34
CA PHE A 287 -5.09 14.97 21.94
C PHE A 287 -4.11 16.09 21.65
N ARG A 288 -3.07 15.77 20.88
CA ARG A 288 -2.01 16.73 20.56
C ARG A 288 -1.97 16.91 19.06
N ARG A 289 -1.56 18.08 18.61
CA ARG A 289 -1.37 18.35 17.18
C ARG A 289 -0.47 17.32 16.50
N VAL A 290 0.57 16.86 17.18
CA VAL A 290 1.50 15.84 16.67
C VAL A 290 0.84 14.48 16.41
N ASP A 291 -0.37 14.26 16.94
CA ASP A 291 -1.14 13.04 16.69
C ASP A 291 -2.13 13.23 15.52
N TYR A 292 -2.30 14.44 14.96
CA TYR A 292 -3.22 14.71 13.85
C TYR A 292 -3.00 13.76 12.66
N GLY A 293 -4.08 13.08 12.25
CA GLY A 293 -4.11 12.09 11.18
C GLY A 293 -3.56 10.71 11.56
N LEU A 294 -3.03 10.51 12.77
CA LEU A 294 -2.59 9.19 13.20
C LEU A 294 -3.80 8.31 13.54
N PRO A 295 -3.75 7.00 13.23
CA PRO A 295 -4.79 6.04 13.58
C PRO A 295 -4.68 5.64 15.06
N ILE A 296 -4.88 6.60 15.97
CA ILE A 296 -4.95 6.38 17.40
C ILE A 296 -6.05 7.24 18.01
N THR A 297 -6.60 6.76 19.13
CA THR A 297 -7.39 7.58 20.04
C THR A 297 -6.66 7.82 21.35
N ARG A 298 -6.84 9.03 21.87
CA ARG A 298 -6.45 9.41 23.23
C ARG A 298 -7.64 9.57 24.15
N GLU A 299 -8.84 9.39 23.63
CA GLU A 299 -10.06 9.51 24.40
C GLU A 299 -10.08 8.44 25.50
N LEU A 300 -10.30 8.91 26.72
CA LEU A 300 -10.34 8.07 27.92
C LEU A 300 -11.77 8.08 28.44
N GLU A 301 -12.63 7.23 27.89
CA GLU A 301 -13.94 6.99 28.50
C GLU A 301 -13.80 5.86 29.54
N PRO A 302 -14.10 6.11 30.83
CA PRO A 302 -13.96 5.09 31.86
C PRO A 302 -14.80 3.83 31.55
N GLY A 303 -14.15 2.68 31.46
CA GLY A 303 -14.82 1.38 31.33
C GLY A 303 -15.14 0.93 29.90
N ASP A 304 -14.76 1.70 28.88
CA ASP A 304 -15.04 1.37 27.47
C ASP A 304 -13.89 0.61 26.78
N GLY A 305 -12.78 0.38 27.48
CA GLY A 305 -11.58 -0.31 27.02
C GLY A 305 -10.65 0.50 26.10
N ARG A 306 -10.82 1.83 25.98
CA ARG A 306 -9.96 2.71 25.16
C ARG A 306 -8.68 3.16 25.88
N ALA A 307 -8.59 2.90 27.19
CA ALA A 307 -7.43 3.26 27.98
C ALA A 307 -6.11 2.76 27.36
N PRO A 308 -5.05 3.58 27.36
CA PRO A 308 -3.77 3.17 26.82
C PRO A 308 -3.19 2.02 27.65
N ILE A 309 -2.50 1.10 26.95
CA ILE A 309 -1.90 -0.08 27.56
C ILE A 309 -0.39 0.00 27.33
N ASP A 310 0.39 0.06 28.43
CA ASP A 310 1.86 0.14 28.39
C ASP A 310 2.37 1.25 27.44
N GLY A 311 1.70 2.41 27.43
CA GLY A 311 2.04 3.56 26.58
C GLY A 311 1.57 3.46 25.12
N ARG A 312 0.80 2.44 24.76
CA ARG A 312 0.18 2.27 23.43
C ARG A 312 -1.28 2.73 23.45
N TYR A 313 -1.70 3.42 22.41
CA TYR A 313 -3.04 3.99 22.26
C TYR A 313 -3.89 3.12 21.33
N LEU A 314 -5.18 2.99 21.61
CA LEU A 314 -6.08 2.18 20.79
C LEU A 314 -6.13 2.73 19.34
N SER A 315 -6.01 1.84 18.36
CA SER A 315 -6.02 2.16 16.94
C SER A 315 -7.21 1.55 16.22
N SER A 316 -7.53 0.30 16.54
CA SER A 316 -8.63 -0.42 15.90
C SER A 316 -9.26 -1.46 16.82
N ARG A 317 -10.51 -1.86 16.50
CA ARG A 317 -11.21 -2.99 17.10
C ARG A 317 -11.93 -3.79 16.04
N SER A 318 -11.92 -5.11 16.16
CA SER A 318 -12.65 -6.01 15.27
C SER A 318 -13.66 -6.82 16.06
N TYR A 319 -14.89 -6.87 15.54
CA TYR A 319 -16.04 -7.54 16.11
C TYR A 319 -16.55 -8.60 15.15
N ASP A 320 -16.96 -9.73 15.73
CA ASP A 320 -17.71 -10.80 15.07
C ASP A 320 -19.18 -10.56 15.41
N CYS A 321 -19.99 -10.34 14.39
CA CYS A 321 -21.39 -9.97 14.56
C CYS A 321 -22.31 -11.07 14.04
N ASP A 322 -23.50 -11.18 14.62
CA ASP A 322 -24.52 -12.05 14.05
C ASP A 322 -24.96 -11.61 12.64
N ALA A 323 -25.68 -12.47 11.93
CA ALA A 323 -26.12 -12.19 10.56
C ALA A 323 -26.99 -10.93 10.42
N GLY A 324 -27.52 -10.38 11.52
CA GLY A 324 -28.26 -9.12 11.53
C GLY A 324 -27.41 -7.88 11.86
N GLY A 325 -26.15 -8.05 12.24
CA GLY A 325 -25.27 -6.96 12.71
C GLY A 325 -25.70 -6.34 14.04
N LEU A 326 -26.61 -7.01 14.77
CA LEU A 326 -27.21 -6.45 15.99
C LEU A 326 -26.45 -6.87 17.25
N ASN A 327 -25.91 -8.10 17.25
CA ASN A 327 -25.15 -8.63 18.36
C ASN A 327 -23.69 -8.80 17.93
N CYS A 328 -22.84 -7.86 18.33
CA CYS A 328 -21.43 -7.84 18.01
C CYS A 328 -20.57 -8.19 19.23
N VAL A 329 -19.70 -9.19 19.09
CA VAL A 329 -18.75 -9.60 20.12
C VAL A 329 -17.37 -9.10 19.74
N LEU A 330 -16.75 -8.29 20.60
CA LEU A 330 -15.38 -7.83 20.41
C LEU A 330 -14.43 -9.03 20.38
N LYS A 331 -13.65 -9.17 19.31
CA LYS A 331 -12.65 -10.23 19.15
C LYS A 331 -11.24 -9.69 19.29
N ARG A 332 -10.93 -8.56 18.64
CA ARG A 332 -9.57 -8.02 18.60
C ARG A 332 -9.55 -6.54 18.96
N SER A 333 -8.50 -6.11 19.65
CA SER A 333 -8.13 -4.70 19.78
C SER A 333 -6.66 -4.52 19.39
N GLU A 334 -6.35 -3.51 18.60
CA GLU A 334 -4.97 -3.13 18.27
C GLU A 334 -4.60 -1.79 18.91
N TYR A 335 -3.44 -1.75 19.55
CA TYR A 335 -2.89 -0.55 20.17
C TYR A 335 -1.54 -0.23 19.56
N LEU A 336 -1.28 1.04 19.26
CA LEU A 336 -0.07 1.52 18.60
C LEU A 336 0.67 2.59 19.41
N THR A 337 1.98 2.61 19.25
CA THR A 337 2.84 3.75 19.61
C THR A 337 3.65 4.13 18.39
N TYR A 338 3.83 5.43 18.17
CA TYR A 338 4.65 5.99 17.11
C TYR A 338 5.96 6.53 17.68
N ASP A 339 7.04 6.42 16.92
CA ASP A 339 8.19 7.30 17.05
C ASP A 339 8.27 8.28 15.88
N ASP A 340 9.17 9.24 16.01
CA ASP A 340 9.37 10.32 15.06
C ASP A 340 10.85 10.74 15.04
N ASP A 341 11.22 11.54 14.05
CA ASP A 341 12.55 12.13 13.99
C ASP A 341 12.68 13.26 15.03
N ALA A 342 13.90 13.43 15.56
CA ALA A 342 14.17 14.45 16.57
C ALA A 342 13.83 15.85 16.04
N ASN A 343 13.19 16.67 16.89
CA ASN A 343 12.82 18.03 16.53
C ASN A 343 14.09 18.88 16.32
N SER A 344 14.36 19.28 15.09
CA SER A 344 15.47 20.20 14.76
C SER A 344 15.05 21.67 14.72
N GLY A 345 13.76 21.99 14.93
CA GLY A 345 13.19 23.33 14.84
C GLY A 345 12.77 23.95 16.18
N SER A 346 12.62 25.28 16.19
CA SER A 346 12.04 26.00 17.33
C SER A 346 10.54 25.70 17.44
N ALA A 347 10.00 25.59 18.66
CA ALA A 347 8.59 25.24 18.92
C ALA A 347 7.53 26.19 18.29
N LEU A 348 7.96 27.31 17.68
CA LEU A 348 7.10 28.28 17.02
C LEU A 348 6.89 28.00 15.52
N ASP A 349 7.62 27.05 14.93
CA ASP A 349 7.43 26.64 13.56
C ASP A 349 6.31 25.58 13.47
N LEU A 350 5.11 26.05 13.17
CA LEU A 350 3.87 25.27 13.04
C LEU A 350 3.99 24.08 12.07
N GLU A 351 4.84 24.20 11.06
CA GLU A 351 5.10 23.14 10.09
C GLU A 351 6.02 22.07 10.69
N SER A 352 7.08 22.47 11.41
CA SER A 352 8.04 21.56 12.04
C SER A 352 7.43 20.58 13.06
N VAL A 353 6.29 20.92 13.68
CA VAL A 353 5.63 20.07 14.70
C VAL A 353 4.88 18.89 14.08
N LEU A 354 4.29 19.06 12.90
CA LEU A 354 3.56 17.99 12.19
C LEU A 354 4.48 17.15 11.29
N GLN A 355 5.60 17.72 10.90
CA GLN A 355 6.52 17.22 9.88
C GLN A 355 7.69 16.44 10.48
N ARG A 356 7.39 15.43 11.30
CA ARG A 356 8.42 14.66 12.05
C ARG A 356 8.66 13.25 11.55
N ASN A 357 8.15 12.93 10.38
CA ASN A 357 8.31 11.59 9.81
C ASN A 357 7.88 10.43 10.73
N ARG A 358 6.68 10.56 11.32
CA ARG A 358 6.09 9.62 12.27
C ARG A 358 5.96 8.21 11.68
N ARG A 359 6.31 7.18 12.46
CA ARG A 359 6.28 5.75 12.08
C ARG A 359 5.94 4.85 13.27
N VAL A 360 5.36 3.69 13.02
CA VAL A 360 4.94 2.76 14.08
C VAL A 360 6.19 2.19 14.77
N LYS A 361 6.27 2.33 16.09
CA LYS A 361 7.36 1.80 16.93
C LYS A 361 6.96 0.56 17.71
N ALA A 362 5.71 0.48 18.12
CA ALA A 362 5.21 -0.68 18.85
C ALA A 362 3.74 -0.92 18.55
N ARG A 363 3.35 -2.20 18.57
CA ARG A 363 1.97 -2.63 18.52
C ARG A 363 1.67 -3.65 19.62
N ARG A 364 0.41 -3.68 20.07
CA ARG A 364 -0.19 -4.76 20.86
C ARG A 364 -1.48 -5.18 20.19
N THR A 365 -1.68 -6.48 20.04
CA THR A 365 -2.95 -7.07 19.61
C THR A 365 -3.52 -7.88 20.77
N VAL A 366 -4.70 -7.52 21.26
CA VAL A 366 -5.44 -8.23 22.31
C VAL A 366 -6.50 -9.15 21.70
N TYR A 367 -6.58 -10.38 22.17
CA TYR A 367 -7.45 -11.46 21.71
C TYR A 367 -8.52 -11.71 22.77
N HIS A 368 -9.65 -11.02 22.63
CA HIS A 368 -10.76 -11.05 23.61
C HIS A 368 -11.51 -12.39 23.62
N ASP A 369 -11.47 -13.13 22.52
CA ASP A 369 -11.99 -14.50 22.40
C ASP A 369 -11.04 -15.58 22.95
N ASP A 370 -9.81 -15.22 23.31
CA ASP A 370 -8.82 -16.11 23.94
C ASP A 370 -8.44 -15.57 25.32
N SER A 371 -9.46 -15.31 26.14
CA SER A 371 -9.31 -14.89 27.54
C SER A 371 -8.47 -13.62 27.75
N GLY A 372 -8.44 -12.72 26.75
CA GLY A 372 -7.65 -11.49 26.81
C GLY A 372 -6.15 -11.70 26.63
N LYS A 373 -5.72 -12.84 26.08
CA LYS A 373 -4.32 -13.02 25.66
C LYS A 373 -3.91 -11.94 24.70
N TYR A 374 -2.63 -11.63 24.66
CA TYR A 374 -2.10 -10.58 23.79
C TYR A 374 -0.77 -10.97 23.17
N ARG A 375 -0.47 -10.28 22.07
CA ARG A 375 0.82 -10.31 21.39
C ARG A 375 1.32 -8.89 21.17
N ASP A 376 2.55 -8.65 21.54
CA ASP A 376 3.28 -7.42 21.33
C ASP A 376 4.29 -7.57 20.22
N VAL A 377 4.54 -6.47 19.52
CA VAL A 377 5.72 -6.29 18.68
C VAL A 377 6.32 -4.94 18.97
N VAL A 378 7.63 -4.92 19.23
CA VAL A 378 8.41 -3.70 19.37
C VAL A 378 9.43 -3.65 18.25
N PHE A 379 9.38 -2.59 17.47
CA PHE A 379 10.26 -2.34 16.34
C PHE A 379 11.49 -1.54 16.81
N SER A 380 12.67 -1.95 16.34
CA SER A 380 13.94 -1.29 16.65
C SER A 380 14.93 -1.42 15.48
N ASP A 381 16.14 -0.88 15.64
CA ASP A 381 17.16 -0.81 14.58
C ASP A 381 16.62 -0.14 13.31
N PHE A 382 16.10 1.09 13.48
CA PHE A 382 15.68 1.92 12.35
C PHE A 382 16.89 2.27 11.50
N ASP A 383 16.75 2.11 10.19
CA ASP A 383 17.88 2.23 9.28
C ASP A 383 17.96 3.56 8.52
N GLY A 384 17.01 4.47 8.75
CA GLY A 384 16.96 5.74 8.03
C GLY A 384 16.41 5.63 6.60
N LEU A 385 16.04 4.42 6.16
CA LEU A 385 15.43 4.10 4.87
C LEU A 385 14.00 3.58 5.02
N GLY A 386 13.33 3.93 6.11
CA GLY A 386 11.93 3.58 6.35
C GLY A 386 11.68 2.20 6.94
N HIS A 387 12.74 1.46 7.29
CA HIS A 387 12.61 0.13 7.86
C HIS A 387 13.15 0.08 9.29
N HIS A 388 12.38 -0.54 10.17
CA HIS A 388 12.92 -1.14 11.39
C HIS A 388 13.39 -2.56 11.05
N ARG A 389 14.67 -2.83 11.30
CA ARG A 389 15.27 -4.12 10.93
C ARG A 389 14.98 -5.22 11.92
N VAL A 390 14.57 -4.87 13.13
CA VAL A 390 14.33 -5.82 14.22
C VAL A 390 12.90 -5.69 14.71
N ALA A 391 12.20 -6.81 14.77
CA ALA A 391 10.91 -6.96 15.43
C ALA A 391 11.06 -7.94 16.60
N THR A 392 10.94 -7.41 17.82
CA THR A 392 10.91 -8.22 19.03
C THR A 392 9.47 -8.51 19.39
N TRP A 393 9.11 -9.79 19.40
CA TRP A 393 7.78 -10.23 19.76
C TRP A 393 7.72 -10.59 21.25
N SER A 394 6.57 -10.38 21.87
CA SER A 394 6.27 -10.96 23.17
C SER A 394 4.77 -11.22 23.35
N GLY A 395 4.35 -11.91 24.40
CA GLY A 395 2.92 -12.08 24.66
C GLY A 395 2.57 -12.97 25.85
N THR A 396 1.30 -13.36 25.91
CA THR A 396 0.76 -14.27 26.95
C THR A 396 0.24 -15.60 26.39
N PHE A 397 0.54 -15.87 25.13
CA PHE A 397 0.37 -17.20 24.54
C PHE A 397 1.45 -18.15 25.10
N ASP A 398 1.25 -19.47 24.96
CA ASP A 398 2.10 -20.52 25.57
C ASP A 398 3.59 -20.45 25.12
N ALA A 399 4.43 -21.39 25.55
CA ALA A 399 5.87 -21.38 25.22
C ALA A 399 6.13 -21.24 23.69
N GLY A 400 7.07 -20.37 23.32
CA GLY A 400 7.49 -20.13 21.93
C GLY A 400 6.87 -18.90 21.24
N ASN A 401 6.47 -17.88 22.01
CA ASN A 401 5.78 -16.69 21.48
C ASN A 401 6.60 -15.40 21.45
N ASP A 402 7.89 -15.49 21.76
CA ASP A 402 8.78 -14.33 21.86
C ASP A 402 9.94 -14.35 20.84
N PRO A 403 9.70 -14.63 19.54
CA PRO A 403 10.78 -14.60 18.57
C PRO A 403 11.34 -13.18 18.40
N ILE A 404 12.62 -13.12 18.03
CA ILE A 404 13.24 -11.91 17.50
C ILE A 404 13.44 -12.14 16.01
N GLU A 405 12.73 -11.36 15.20
CA GLU A 405 12.88 -11.36 13.76
C GLU A 405 13.82 -10.24 13.35
N ARG A 406 14.71 -10.53 12.40
CA ARG A 406 15.62 -9.54 11.83
C ARG A 406 15.67 -9.66 10.32
N VAL A 407 15.56 -8.51 9.65
CA VAL A 407 15.73 -8.39 8.21
C VAL A 407 16.98 -7.56 7.92
N GLY A 408 17.93 -8.19 7.23
CA GLY A 408 19.17 -7.56 6.82
C GLY A 408 19.01 -6.75 5.55
N TYR A 409 18.20 -5.69 5.59
CA TYR A 409 18.10 -4.74 4.49
C TYR A 409 19.49 -4.17 4.17
N LEU A 410 19.77 -4.00 2.88
CA LEU A 410 20.98 -3.30 2.46
C LEU A 410 20.70 -1.80 2.48
N PRO A 411 21.60 -0.97 3.07
CA PRO A 411 22.97 -1.27 3.50
C PRO A 411 23.14 -1.38 5.04
N SER A 412 24.27 -1.90 5.52
CA SER A 412 24.50 -2.18 6.95
C SER A 412 24.70 -0.96 7.87
N GLY A 413 24.38 -1.13 9.16
CA GLY A 413 24.58 -0.15 10.25
C GLY A 413 23.24 0.40 10.78
N SER A 414 23.28 1.14 11.90
CA SER A 414 22.10 1.70 12.55
C SER A 414 22.04 3.23 12.42
N TYR A 415 20.84 3.77 12.21
CA TYR A 415 20.59 5.21 12.16
C TYR A 415 20.16 5.75 13.55
N PRO A 416 20.59 6.96 13.94
CA PRO A 416 21.64 7.78 13.33
C PRO A 416 23.04 7.28 13.75
N GLY A 417 24.06 7.41 12.88
CA GLY A 417 25.46 7.18 13.24
C GLY A 417 26.21 6.18 12.36
N SER A 418 26.21 4.89 12.73
CA SER A 418 27.06 3.85 12.12
C SER A 418 26.61 3.36 10.74
N PHE A 419 25.50 3.89 10.23
CA PHE A 419 24.94 3.54 8.94
C PHE A 419 25.90 3.86 7.79
N THR A 420 26.16 2.89 6.92
CA THR A 420 26.94 3.08 5.70
C THR A 420 26.00 3.09 4.50
N PRO A 421 25.98 4.12 3.65
CA PRO A 421 25.09 4.17 2.49
C PRO A 421 25.38 3.09 1.44
N ILE A 422 24.35 2.71 0.68
CA ILE A 422 24.49 1.85 -0.50
C ILE A 422 25.42 2.58 -1.48
N LEU A 423 26.43 1.90 -2.03
CA LEU A 423 27.26 2.51 -3.06
C LEU A 423 26.40 2.80 -4.30
N PRO A 424 26.61 3.92 -5.01
CA PRO A 424 25.86 4.25 -6.23
C PRO A 424 25.84 3.15 -7.30
N THR A 425 26.86 2.29 -7.31
CA THR A 425 26.99 1.17 -8.25
C THR A 425 26.35 -0.12 -7.76
N SER A 426 25.84 -0.17 -6.52
CA SER A 426 25.23 -1.40 -5.98
C SER A 426 23.84 -1.51 -6.57
N PRO A 427 23.53 -2.59 -7.29
CA PRO A 427 22.22 -2.77 -7.87
C PRO A 427 21.20 -2.85 -6.75
N TRP A 428 20.35 -1.85 -6.68
CA TRP A 428 19.44 -1.67 -5.57
C TRP A 428 18.03 -1.54 -6.12
N ILE A 429 17.16 -2.29 -5.48
CA ILE A 429 15.72 -2.24 -5.65
C ILE A 429 15.16 -2.17 -4.24
N LEU A 430 14.24 -1.21 -4.02
CA LEU A 430 13.61 -0.95 -2.74
C LEU A 430 13.05 -2.26 -2.15
N GLY A 431 13.27 -2.45 -0.86
CA GLY A 431 12.76 -3.62 -0.12
C GLY A 431 13.54 -4.92 -0.35
N THR A 432 14.64 -4.92 -1.09
CA THR A 432 15.55 -6.10 -1.17
C THR A 432 16.44 -6.21 0.08
N TYR A 433 16.81 -7.44 0.44
CA TYR A 433 17.55 -7.73 1.67
C TYR A 433 18.53 -8.89 1.48
N ALA A 434 19.61 -8.89 2.26
CA ALA A 434 20.63 -9.94 2.15
C ALA A 434 20.27 -11.20 2.93
N HIS A 435 19.50 -11.06 4.01
CA HIS A 435 19.09 -12.18 4.85
C HIS A 435 17.85 -11.89 5.67
N THR A 436 17.22 -12.95 6.14
CA THR A 436 16.25 -12.95 7.24
C THR A 436 16.72 -13.89 8.33
N GLU A 437 16.50 -13.49 9.58
CA GLU A 437 16.83 -14.24 10.79
C GLU A 437 15.62 -14.29 11.69
N ILE A 438 15.38 -15.45 12.30
CA ILE A 438 14.41 -15.62 13.38
C ILE A 438 15.16 -16.30 14.52
N THR A 439 15.19 -15.67 15.68
CA THR A 439 15.78 -16.24 16.89
C THR A 439 14.71 -16.51 17.93
N GLU A 440 14.62 -17.75 18.41
CA GLU A 440 13.64 -18.20 19.39
C GLU A 440 14.32 -19.15 20.38
N ALA A 441 14.08 -18.98 21.68
CA ALA A 441 14.68 -19.81 22.74
C ALA A 441 16.23 -19.96 22.69
N GLY A 442 16.92 -19.03 22.03
CA GLY A 442 18.38 -19.06 21.84
C GLY A 442 18.86 -19.73 20.56
N ASP A 443 17.96 -20.35 19.78
CA ASP A 443 18.26 -20.92 18.47
C ASP A 443 17.91 -19.93 17.36
N THR A 444 18.72 -19.88 16.31
CA THR A 444 18.51 -18.99 15.16
C THR A 444 18.25 -19.81 13.90
N SER A 445 17.23 -19.42 13.12
CA SER A 445 17.07 -19.83 11.73
C SER A 445 17.44 -18.66 10.84
N ARG A 446 18.27 -18.90 9.82
CA ARG A 446 18.74 -17.85 8.90
C ARG A 446 18.61 -18.29 7.46
N ARG A 447 18.08 -17.38 6.64
CA ARG A 447 18.03 -17.50 5.19
C ARG A 447 18.83 -16.36 4.57
N GLU A 448 19.66 -16.67 3.59
CA GLU A 448 20.39 -15.68 2.80
C GLU A 448 19.82 -15.62 1.40
N LEU A 449 19.62 -14.42 0.86
CA LEU A 449 18.93 -14.20 -0.40
C LEU A 449 19.85 -13.49 -1.39
N THR A 450 19.66 -13.75 -2.68
CA THR A 450 20.38 -13.08 -3.76
C THR A 450 19.38 -12.68 -4.83
N PHE A 451 19.29 -11.38 -5.06
CA PHE A 451 18.41 -10.80 -6.07
C PHE A 451 19.20 -10.42 -7.32
N ASP A 452 18.59 -10.60 -8.48
CA ASP A 452 19.10 -10.07 -9.75
C ASP A 452 19.15 -8.55 -9.66
N ALA A 453 20.31 -8.05 -10.04
CA ALA A 453 20.70 -6.68 -9.92
C ALA A 453 19.85 -5.70 -10.75
N ALA A 454 19.42 -6.15 -11.94
CA ALA A 454 18.76 -5.31 -12.91
C ALA A 454 17.22 -5.33 -12.75
N THR A 455 16.68 -6.46 -12.29
CA THR A 455 15.24 -6.74 -12.29
C THR A 455 14.65 -6.93 -10.89
N GLY A 456 15.47 -7.29 -9.90
CA GLY A 456 15.02 -7.56 -8.53
C GLY A 456 14.38 -8.92 -8.35
N PHE A 457 14.45 -9.76 -9.37
CA PHE A 457 14.04 -11.14 -9.27
C PHE A 457 14.89 -11.89 -8.22
N LEU A 458 14.28 -12.74 -7.40
CA LEU A 458 15.03 -13.57 -6.46
C LEU A 458 15.70 -14.72 -7.22
N ASP A 459 17.00 -14.62 -7.48
CA ASP A 459 17.77 -15.66 -8.19
C ASP A 459 17.90 -16.93 -7.36
N CYS A 460 18.16 -16.78 -6.06
CA CYS A 460 18.30 -17.90 -5.14
C CYS A 460 18.16 -17.51 -3.68
N GLU A 461 17.90 -18.52 -2.85
CA GLU A 461 17.98 -18.43 -1.40
C GLU A 461 18.74 -19.62 -0.80
N ARG A 462 19.45 -19.38 0.30
CA ARG A 462 20.24 -20.36 1.04
C ARG A 462 19.76 -20.44 2.48
N TRP A 463 19.38 -21.63 2.92
CA TRP A 463 18.95 -21.94 4.27
C TRP A 463 20.12 -22.55 5.04
N LEU A 464 20.57 -21.87 6.11
CA LEU A 464 21.75 -22.29 6.85
C LEU A 464 21.39 -23.40 7.85
N LYS A 465 22.05 -24.56 7.77
CA LYS A 465 21.78 -25.70 8.67
C LYS A 465 21.98 -25.35 10.14
N THR A 466 22.97 -24.51 10.43
CA THR A 466 23.34 -24.08 11.79
C THR A 466 22.75 -22.72 12.15
N GLY A 467 22.00 -22.09 11.25
CA GLY A 467 21.41 -20.76 11.47
C GLY A 467 22.38 -19.58 11.51
N THR A 468 23.69 -19.82 11.53
CA THR A 468 24.69 -18.76 11.80
C THR A 468 25.83 -18.73 10.80
N VAL A 469 26.27 -19.90 10.31
CA VAL A 469 27.43 -20.01 9.42
C VAL A 469 27.08 -20.90 8.24
N ARG A 470 27.50 -20.49 7.05
CA ARG A 470 27.41 -21.31 5.84
C ARG A 470 28.13 -22.64 6.04
N SER A 471 27.44 -23.73 5.77
CA SER A 471 27.94 -25.08 5.90
C SER A 471 27.73 -25.88 4.60
N PRO A 472 28.48 -26.98 4.41
CA PRO A 472 28.19 -27.90 3.32
C PRO A 472 26.81 -28.56 3.38
N GLN A 473 26.16 -28.57 4.55
CA GLN A 473 24.85 -29.19 4.78
C GLN A 473 23.68 -28.22 4.63
N ASP A 474 23.94 -26.98 4.19
CA ASP A 474 22.91 -26.01 3.89
C ASP A 474 22.02 -26.47 2.72
N VAL A 475 20.86 -25.87 2.58
CA VAL A 475 20.00 -26.04 1.40
C VAL A 475 20.05 -24.76 0.57
N LEU A 476 20.23 -24.89 -0.74
CA LEU A 476 20.17 -23.77 -1.68
C LEU A 476 19.06 -24.04 -2.71
N VAL A 477 18.17 -23.08 -2.88
CA VAL A 477 17.12 -23.10 -3.90
C VAL A 477 17.47 -22.05 -4.96
N ARG A 478 17.50 -22.46 -6.22
CA ARG A 478 17.68 -21.54 -7.36
C ARG A 478 16.41 -21.47 -8.18
N TYR A 479 16.04 -20.26 -8.57
CA TYR A 479 14.85 -19.98 -9.34
C TYR A 479 15.18 -19.73 -10.82
N SER A 480 14.24 -20.03 -11.69
CA SER A 480 14.21 -19.56 -13.07
C SER A 480 12.81 -19.04 -13.37
N HIS A 481 12.71 -18.05 -14.26
CA HIS A 481 11.45 -17.41 -14.57
C HIS A 481 11.26 -17.21 -16.07
N VAL A 482 10.03 -16.90 -16.45
CA VAL A 482 9.67 -16.32 -17.75
C VAL A 482 8.71 -15.18 -17.45
N GLU A 483 9.00 -13.97 -17.93
CA GLU A 483 8.12 -12.80 -17.74
C GLU A 483 7.82 -12.45 -16.25
N GLY A 484 8.65 -12.93 -15.32
CA GLY A 484 8.53 -12.69 -13.87
C GLY A 484 7.94 -13.87 -13.10
N ASP A 485 7.24 -14.78 -13.79
CA ASP A 485 6.68 -15.98 -13.17
C ASP A 485 7.76 -17.05 -12.98
N VAL A 486 7.91 -17.56 -11.75
CA VAL A 486 8.84 -18.64 -11.43
C VAL A 486 8.41 -19.92 -12.14
N THR A 487 9.18 -20.35 -13.14
CA THR A 487 8.91 -21.56 -13.95
C THR A 487 9.67 -22.78 -13.46
N LEU A 488 10.73 -22.60 -12.68
CA LEU A 488 11.56 -23.70 -12.19
C LEU A 488 12.23 -23.38 -10.86
N GLU A 489 12.15 -24.32 -9.93
CA GLU A 489 12.87 -24.31 -8.65
C GLU A 489 13.86 -25.49 -8.66
N ARG A 490 15.14 -25.23 -8.35
CA ARG A 490 16.19 -26.26 -8.30
C ARG A 490 16.81 -26.32 -6.91
N PHE A 491 16.75 -27.47 -6.28
CA PHE A 491 17.21 -27.68 -4.91
C PHE A 491 18.56 -28.38 -4.88
N PHE A 492 19.50 -27.80 -4.14
CA PHE A 492 20.85 -28.30 -3.94
C PHE A 492 21.14 -28.39 -2.43
N GLY A 493 22.03 -29.29 -2.06
CA GLY A 493 22.53 -29.38 -0.69
C GLY A 493 21.82 -30.39 0.21
N GLY A 494 21.77 -30.08 1.50
CA GLY A 494 21.27 -30.94 2.57
C GLY A 494 22.25 -32.03 2.99
N ASP A 495 21.76 -33.01 3.75
CA ASP A 495 22.63 -33.99 4.43
C ASP A 495 23.41 -34.92 3.46
N THR A 496 22.97 -35.03 2.21
CA THR A 496 23.52 -35.99 1.22
C THR A 496 24.27 -35.34 0.06
N GLN A 497 24.27 -34.02 -0.04
CA GLN A 497 24.98 -33.29 -1.08
C GLN A 497 25.69 -32.09 -0.45
N ALA A 498 27.02 -32.08 -0.47
CA ALA A 498 27.79 -31.00 0.10
C ALA A 498 27.79 -29.76 -0.80
N LEU A 499 27.33 -28.62 -0.27
CA LEU A 499 27.47 -27.31 -0.91
C LEU A 499 28.83 -26.67 -0.65
N GLN A 500 29.24 -25.76 -1.52
CA GLN A 500 30.33 -24.86 -1.20
C GLN A 500 29.88 -23.82 -0.16
N THR A 501 30.80 -23.34 0.68
CA THR A 501 30.51 -22.33 1.73
C THR A 501 30.58 -20.88 1.22
N GLY A 502 30.69 -20.68 -0.09
CA GLY A 502 30.65 -19.36 -0.74
C GLY A 502 29.28 -18.67 -0.66
N ALA A 503 29.26 -17.36 -0.87
CA ALA A 503 28.05 -16.56 -0.90
C ALA A 503 27.24 -16.74 -2.20
N GLY A 504 25.94 -16.45 -2.11
CA GLY A 504 25.04 -16.35 -3.26
C GLY A 504 24.84 -17.64 -4.05
N CYS A 505 24.35 -17.49 -5.29
CA CYS A 505 23.86 -18.62 -6.11
C CYS A 505 24.97 -19.51 -6.69
N GLY A 506 26.22 -19.04 -6.64
CA GLY A 506 27.40 -19.76 -7.15
C GLY A 506 27.81 -20.97 -6.31
N ALA A 507 27.26 -21.14 -5.11
CA ALA A 507 27.61 -22.23 -4.18
C ALA A 507 27.31 -23.66 -4.70
N THR A 508 26.63 -23.76 -5.85
CA THR A 508 26.36 -25.03 -6.55
C THR A 508 27.55 -25.58 -7.33
N GLY A 509 28.49 -24.73 -7.79
CA GLY A 509 29.59 -25.18 -8.65
C GLY A 509 29.09 -25.99 -9.86
N THR A 510 29.54 -27.24 -9.99
CA THR A 510 29.13 -28.19 -11.04
C THR A 510 28.08 -29.22 -10.57
N LEU A 511 27.51 -29.04 -9.38
CA LEU A 511 26.52 -29.95 -8.83
C LEU A 511 25.26 -29.99 -9.70
N SER A 512 24.69 -31.18 -9.84
CA SER A 512 23.33 -31.34 -10.34
C SER A 512 22.33 -31.17 -9.18
N PRO A 513 21.14 -30.60 -9.43
CA PRO A 513 20.12 -30.48 -8.40
C PRO A 513 19.69 -31.85 -7.88
N ARG A 514 19.38 -31.95 -6.58
CA ARG A 514 18.84 -33.17 -5.97
C ARG A 514 17.41 -33.44 -6.40
N TYR A 515 16.65 -32.39 -6.56
CA TYR A 515 15.33 -32.40 -7.18
C TYR A 515 15.04 -31.00 -7.74
N ALA A 516 14.09 -30.93 -8.66
CA ALA A 516 13.61 -29.69 -9.24
C ALA A 516 12.10 -29.75 -9.39
N LEU A 517 11.45 -28.58 -9.29
CA LEU A 517 10.01 -28.40 -9.48
C LEU A 517 9.78 -27.50 -10.69
N GLU A 518 8.96 -27.98 -11.62
CA GLU A 518 8.52 -27.24 -12.80
C GLU A 518 7.14 -26.65 -12.57
N HIS A 519 6.95 -25.37 -12.93
CA HIS A 519 5.70 -24.66 -12.75
C HIS A 519 5.14 -24.14 -14.08
N GLN A 520 3.82 -24.03 -14.13
CA GLN A 520 3.11 -23.35 -15.21
C GLN A 520 2.03 -22.43 -14.63
N TYR A 521 1.64 -21.42 -15.40
CA TYR A 521 0.67 -20.40 -14.99
C TYR A 521 -0.46 -20.29 -16.02
N ALA A 522 -1.60 -19.78 -15.56
CA ALA A 522 -2.70 -19.28 -16.38
C ALA A 522 -3.32 -18.08 -15.65
N PHE A 523 -3.61 -17.00 -16.37
CA PHE A 523 -4.21 -15.77 -15.82
C PHE A 523 -3.43 -15.21 -14.60
N GLY A 524 -2.09 -15.29 -14.62
CA GLY A 524 -1.23 -14.84 -13.51
C GLY A 524 -1.20 -15.75 -12.28
N VAL A 525 -1.85 -16.92 -12.34
CA VAL A 525 -1.93 -17.88 -11.23
C VAL A 525 -1.24 -19.19 -11.59
N ARG A 526 -0.46 -19.74 -10.64
CA ARG A 526 0.24 -21.02 -10.81
C ARG A 526 -0.79 -22.14 -10.98
N LYS A 527 -0.92 -22.67 -12.20
CA LYS A 527 -1.88 -23.72 -12.54
C LYS A 527 -1.32 -25.14 -12.32
N SER A 528 0.00 -25.31 -12.38
CA SER A 528 0.59 -26.63 -12.17
C SER A 528 1.96 -26.60 -11.52
N THR A 529 2.28 -27.64 -10.75
CA THR A 529 3.61 -27.95 -10.22
C THR A 529 3.87 -29.44 -10.35
N LYS A 530 5.08 -29.82 -10.79
CA LYS A 530 5.52 -31.22 -10.79
C LYS A 530 7.02 -31.32 -10.56
N HIS A 531 7.48 -32.44 -10.02
CA HIS A 531 8.90 -32.75 -10.02
C HIS A 531 9.43 -33.00 -11.45
N THR A 532 10.63 -32.50 -11.77
CA THR A 532 11.26 -32.80 -13.07
C THR A 532 11.46 -34.31 -13.23
N GLY A 533 11.00 -34.85 -14.35
CA GLY A 533 11.16 -36.27 -14.68
C GLY A 533 10.11 -37.20 -14.07
N VAL A 534 9.12 -36.69 -13.32
CA VAL A 534 7.95 -37.47 -12.90
C VAL A 534 6.73 -37.13 -13.78
N THR A 535 5.76 -38.05 -13.80
CA THR A 535 4.54 -37.94 -14.63
C THR A 535 3.33 -37.41 -13.87
N PHE A 536 3.37 -37.39 -12.54
CA PHE A 536 2.28 -36.87 -11.71
C PHE A 536 2.55 -35.41 -11.33
N PHE A 537 1.50 -34.71 -10.92
CA PHE A 537 1.55 -33.32 -10.48
C PHE A 537 1.36 -33.23 -8.96
N ASP A 538 2.10 -32.34 -8.32
CA ASP A 538 1.86 -31.93 -6.93
C ASP A 538 0.76 -30.86 -6.85
N LEU A 539 0.58 -30.12 -7.96
CA LEU A 539 -0.49 -29.17 -8.18
C LEU A 539 -0.95 -29.29 -9.64
N ASP A 540 -2.24 -29.47 -9.86
CA ASP A 540 -2.86 -29.50 -11.19
C ASP A 540 -4.23 -28.83 -11.10
N LEU A 541 -4.35 -27.65 -11.71
CA LEU A 541 -5.53 -26.80 -11.68
C LEU A 541 -5.91 -26.37 -13.09
N ASP A 542 -7.23 -26.28 -13.33
CA ASP A 542 -7.76 -25.45 -14.41
C ASP A 542 -8.17 -24.11 -13.80
N ILE A 543 -7.45 -23.04 -14.16
CA ILE A 543 -7.73 -21.69 -13.68
C ILE A 543 -8.73 -21.04 -14.65
N ASP A 544 -9.80 -20.45 -14.11
CA ASP A 544 -10.74 -19.67 -14.91
C ASP A 544 -10.27 -18.22 -15.11
N VAL A 545 -11.01 -17.44 -15.90
CA VAL A 545 -10.66 -16.04 -16.19
C VAL A 545 -10.71 -15.13 -14.96
N SER A 546 -11.32 -15.57 -13.86
CA SER A 546 -11.32 -14.83 -12.59
C SER A 546 -10.00 -14.98 -11.81
N GLY A 547 -9.15 -15.92 -12.23
CA GLY A 547 -7.94 -16.32 -11.49
C GLY A 547 -8.20 -17.40 -10.45
N LEU A 548 -9.44 -17.92 -10.35
CA LEU A 548 -9.79 -18.97 -9.40
C LEU A 548 -9.63 -20.37 -10.01
N PRO A 549 -9.28 -21.38 -9.20
CA PRO A 549 -9.27 -22.76 -9.65
C PRO A 549 -10.71 -23.26 -9.88
N SER A 550 -11.07 -23.57 -11.11
CA SER A 550 -12.36 -24.21 -11.46
C SER A 550 -12.31 -25.74 -11.30
N VAL A 551 -11.13 -26.33 -11.48
CA VAL A 551 -10.87 -27.77 -11.28
C VAL A 551 -9.53 -27.92 -10.56
N SER A 552 -9.43 -28.92 -9.69
CA SER A 552 -8.17 -29.44 -9.17
C SER A 552 -8.10 -30.95 -9.35
N ARG A 553 -6.95 -31.46 -9.77
CA ARG A 553 -6.72 -32.90 -9.91
C ARG A 553 -5.73 -33.39 -8.86
N ASP A 554 -6.01 -34.55 -8.28
CA ASP A 554 -5.07 -35.24 -7.39
C ASP A 554 -3.97 -35.97 -8.20
N PRO A 555 -2.94 -36.53 -7.55
CA PRO A 555 -1.87 -37.26 -8.26
C PRO A 555 -2.33 -38.50 -9.03
N ALA A 556 -3.54 -39.02 -8.78
CA ALA A 556 -4.16 -40.10 -9.54
C ALA A 556 -4.95 -39.59 -10.76
N GLY A 557 -5.07 -38.27 -10.91
CA GLY A 557 -5.80 -37.60 -11.98
C GLY A 557 -7.29 -37.43 -11.70
N LEU A 558 -7.76 -37.73 -10.48
CA LEU A 558 -9.17 -37.55 -10.11
C LEU A 558 -9.47 -36.07 -9.91
N ALA A 559 -10.50 -35.59 -10.61
CA ALA A 559 -10.87 -34.19 -10.61
C ALA A 559 -11.84 -33.86 -9.46
N THR A 560 -11.60 -32.73 -8.82
CA THR A 560 -12.58 -32.03 -7.98
C THR A 560 -12.91 -30.71 -8.65
N LEU A 561 -14.20 -30.48 -8.91
CA LEU A 561 -14.68 -29.19 -9.42
C LEU A 561 -14.97 -28.27 -8.25
N TYR A 562 -14.59 -27.02 -8.41
CA TYR A 562 -14.89 -25.96 -7.47
C TYR A 562 -15.87 -24.98 -8.09
N GLU A 563 -16.83 -24.57 -7.27
CA GLU A 563 -17.66 -23.41 -7.54
C GLU A 563 -17.31 -22.37 -6.48
N TRP A 564 -17.29 -21.12 -6.93
CA TRP A 564 -16.99 -19.97 -6.09
C TRP A 564 -18.17 -19.02 -6.15
N ASP A 565 -18.31 -18.20 -5.12
CA ASP A 565 -19.16 -17.02 -5.17
C ASP A 565 -18.35 -15.76 -5.50
N THR A 566 -19.13 -14.68 -5.56
CA THR A 566 -18.80 -13.27 -5.67
C THR A 566 -17.53 -12.76 -5.03
N MET A 567 -17.38 -13.30 -3.83
CA MET A 567 -16.47 -12.86 -2.81
C MET A 567 -15.23 -13.75 -2.81
N PHE A 568 -15.05 -14.55 -3.87
CA PHE A 568 -13.98 -15.54 -4.01
C PHE A 568 -14.02 -16.58 -2.90
N ARG A 569 -15.21 -16.84 -2.31
CA ARG A 569 -15.41 -17.91 -1.33
C ARG A 569 -15.88 -19.15 -2.06
N ARG A 570 -15.33 -20.29 -1.69
CA ARG A 570 -15.72 -21.57 -2.28
C ARG A 570 -17.12 -21.96 -1.81
N THR A 571 -18.07 -22.06 -2.73
CA THR A 571 -19.46 -22.48 -2.46
C THR A 571 -19.66 -23.97 -2.63
N ALA A 572 -18.88 -24.62 -3.50
CA ALA A 572 -18.93 -26.07 -3.66
C ALA A 572 -17.56 -26.69 -3.94
N ALA A 573 -17.42 -27.97 -3.56
CA ALA A 573 -16.33 -28.85 -3.96
C ALA A 573 -16.93 -30.22 -4.29
N ARG A 574 -16.89 -30.63 -5.56
CA ARG A 574 -17.53 -31.87 -6.04
C ARG A 574 -16.49 -32.82 -6.65
N PRO A 575 -16.27 -34.02 -6.09
CA PRO A 575 -15.43 -35.03 -6.72
C PRO A 575 -16.12 -35.61 -7.97
N GLN A 576 -15.35 -35.93 -9.01
CA GLN A 576 -15.80 -36.64 -10.22
C GLN A 576 -15.50 -38.13 -10.21
#